data_AF-A0A8T5TSJ8-F1
#
_entry.id   AF-A0A8T5TSJ8-F1
#
_cell.length_a   1.000
_cell.length_b   1.000
_cell.length_c   1.000
_cell.angle_alpha   90.00
_cell.angle_beta   90.00
_cell.angle_gamma   90.00
#
_symmetry.space_group_name_H-M   'P 1'
#
loop_
_entity.id
_entity.type
_entity.pdbx_description
1 polymer ?
#
loop_
_entity_poly.entity_id
_entity_poly.type
_entity_poly.pdbx_seq_one_letter_code
_entity_poly.pdbx_strand_id
1 'polypeptide(L)'
;MSNNLKDLIDKAEEKEKSRAQLEKTVENLELKVAKLEKKLKETQSSSKLEFTKPNEEIVESEEITILKNLINSQNLELTQRNREKESLQKKVMDLNTELVTLKESLNDSIKDQVIMKTQNSLNNLIEDYGRLENINKNLKDKIVEFETENDLLRDSAKTLKIDTSNVEQLEYSMSRLKKQLKDLEETNQMLEESNLKLKSKELSVDNLEKTLQNLGSINSELKEENQRLLTKLDTLKAEWFELTKLEAKSSNLEKQVQTLKKENEELRQKDAILLAKTINIMESHSKEPNKIAESPISTESLIEERERMEVVEQTEIIDTIEERLELQKDLITTDILTDADKESKPVEKNLENEMAKKENVTRKKTCPNCGNTNKAYIREFDDKTKIIYTYPRIYAKMYRCGQCGTEWR
;
A
#
# COMPACT_ATOMS: atom_id res chain seq x y z
N MET A 1 -7.96 -60.49 22.71
CA MET A 1 -7.45 -61.19 23.91
C MET A 1 -5.99 -61.53 23.66
N SER A 2 -5.10 -61.22 24.61
CA SER A 2 -3.66 -61.45 24.47
C SER A 2 -3.36 -62.94 24.28
N ASN A 3 -2.47 -63.29 23.34
CA ASN A 3 -2.05 -64.67 23.07
C ASN A 3 -1.61 -65.42 24.35
N ASN A 4 -1.11 -64.68 25.36
CA ASN A 4 -0.71 -65.25 26.65
C ASN A 4 -1.87 -65.82 27.48
N LEU A 5 -3.10 -65.29 27.33
CA LEU A 5 -4.25 -65.80 28.08
C LEU A 5 -4.72 -67.15 27.52
N LYS A 6 -4.60 -67.34 26.21
CA LYS A 6 -4.97 -68.57 25.52
C LYS A 6 -4.03 -69.73 25.90
N ASP A 7 -2.72 -69.48 25.90
CA ASP A 7 -1.71 -70.46 26.32
C ASP A 7 -1.87 -70.90 27.79
N LEU A 8 -2.34 -70.02 28.67
CA LEU A 8 -2.59 -70.37 30.08
C LEU A 8 -3.83 -71.26 30.24
N ILE A 9 -4.87 -71.05 29.43
CA ILE A 9 -6.07 -71.87 29.42
C ILE A 9 -5.73 -73.28 28.89
N ASP A 10 -5.02 -73.36 27.77
CA ASP A 10 -4.64 -74.66 27.16
C ASP A 10 -3.76 -75.49 28.12
N LYS A 11 -2.82 -74.86 28.84
CA LYS A 11 -2.02 -75.52 29.88
C LYS A 11 -2.83 -75.97 31.10
N ALA A 12 -3.90 -75.25 31.45
CA ALA A 12 -4.79 -75.65 32.54
C ALA A 12 -5.60 -76.90 32.15
N GLU A 13 -6.12 -76.94 30.92
CA GLU A 13 -6.86 -78.09 30.40
C GLU A 13 -6.00 -79.36 30.29
N GLU A 14 -4.74 -79.24 29.86
CA GLU A 14 -3.81 -80.39 29.83
C GLU A 14 -3.53 -80.94 31.23
N LYS A 15 -3.35 -80.07 32.23
CA LYS A 15 -3.16 -80.50 33.61
C LYS A 15 -4.37 -81.24 34.15
N GLU A 16 -5.58 -80.77 33.84
CA GLU A 16 -6.81 -81.42 34.28
C GLU A 16 -6.99 -82.81 33.65
N LYS A 17 -6.67 -82.96 32.36
CA LYS A 17 -6.62 -84.28 31.70
C LYS A 17 -5.61 -85.23 32.36
N SER A 18 -4.43 -84.73 32.72
CA SER A 18 -3.40 -85.55 33.40
C SER A 18 -3.86 -86.01 34.79
N ARG A 19 -4.58 -85.14 35.52
CA ARG A 19 -5.14 -85.47 36.84
C ARG A 19 -6.22 -86.54 36.75
N ALA A 20 -7.12 -86.45 35.78
CA ALA A 20 -8.16 -87.46 35.56
C ALA A 20 -7.57 -88.84 35.21
N GLN A 21 -6.46 -88.89 34.46
CA GLN A 21 -5.74 -90.13 34.19
C GLN A 21 -5.13 -90.73 35.48
N LEU A 22 -4.52 -89.90 36.32
CA LEU A 22 -3.95 -90.35 37.60
C LEU A 22 -5.03 -90.89 38.55
N GLU A 23 -6.16 -90.21 38.69
CA GLU A 23 -7.28 -90.68 39.52
C GLU A 23 -7.76 -92.07 39.07
N LYS A 24 -7.90 -92.29 37.75
CA LYS A 24 -8.26 -93.61 37.20
C LYS A 24 -7.21 -94.68 37.48
N THR A 25 -5.93 -94.33 37.54
CA THR A 25 -4.87 -95.29 37.91
C THR A 25 -4.88 -95.64 39.40
N VAL A 26 -5.18 -94.68 40.27
CA VAL A 26 -5.28 -94.89 41.71
C VAL A 26 -6.45 -95.82 42.04
N GLU A 27 -7.63 -95.57 41.48
CA GLU A 27 -8.82 -96.41 41.67
C GLU A 27 -8.56 -97.87 41.24
N ASN A 28 -7.83 -98.06 40.14
CA ASN A 28 -7.47 -99.39 39.65
C ASN A 28 -6.43 -100.11 40.54
N LEU A 29 -5.56 -99.36 41.21
CA LEU A 29 -4.61 -99.91 42.20
C LEU A 29 -5.34 -100.29 43.50
N GLU A 30 -6.28 -99.48 43.98
CA GLU A 30 -7.09 -99.78 45.16
C GLU A 30 -7.88 -101.09 44.98
N LEU A 31 -8.48 -101.30 43.80
CA LEU A 31 -9.17 -102.56 43.46
C LEU A 31 -8.22 -103.77 43.45
N LYS A 32 -6.96 -103.60 43.04
CA LYS A 32 -5.95 -104.68 43.09
C LYS A 32 -5.52 -104.99 44.52
N VAL A 33 -5.34 -103.97 45.35
CA VAL A 33 -5.00 -104.13 46.78
C VAL A 33 -6.12 -104.89 47.51
N ALA A 34 -7.38 -104.49 47.33
CA ALA A 34 -8.53 -105.18 47.93
C ALA A 34 -8.61 -106.66 47.51
N LYS A 35 -8.29 -106.98 46.24
CA LYS A 35 -8.21 -108.38 45.77
C LYS A 35 -7.07 -109.16 46.42
N LEU A 36 -5.92 -108.55 46.66
CA LEU A 36 -4.78 -109.20 47.32
C LEU A 36 -5.06 -109.43 48.81
N GLU A 37 -5.67 -108.47 49.51
CA GLU A 37 -6.08 -108.63 50.90
C GLU A 37 -7.09 -109.76 51.10
N LYS A 38 -8.04 -109.90 50.15
CA LYS A 38 -8.99 -111.02 50.17
C LYS A 38 -8.28 -112.36 50.04
N LYS A 39 -7.33 -112.49 49.12
CA LYS A 39 -6.51 -113.71 48.96
C LYS A 39 -5.68 -114.01 50.21
N LEU A 40 -5.12 -112.99 50.86
CA LEU A 40 -4.34 -113.15 52.08
C LEU A 40 -5.20 -113.74 53.21
N LYS A 41 -6.42 -113.23 53.41
CA LYS A 41 -7.38 -113.77 54.39
C LYS A 41 -7.76 -115.22 54.10
N GLU A 42 -7.98 -115.57 52.83
CA GLU A 42 -8.29 -116.94 52.40
C GLU A 42 -7.11 -117.92 52.69
N THR A 43 -5.86 -117.48 52.52
CA THR A 43 -4.66 -118.26 52.89
C THR A 43 -4.40 -118.35 54.40
N GLN A 44 -4.88 -117.39 55.19
CA GLN A 44 -4.68 -117.38 56.63
C GLN A 44 -5.68 -118.29 57.36
N SER A 45 -6.85 -118.55 56.77
CA SER A 45 -7.85 -119.49 57.28
C SER A 45 -7.50 -120.98 57.12
N SER A 46 -6.44 -121.33 56.38
CA SER A 46 -6.04 -122.72 56.09
C SER A 46 -4.92 -123.28 56.99
N SER A 47 -4.52 -122.57 58.06
CA SER A 47 -3.43 -122.98 58.96
C SER A 47 -3.78 -122.89 60.46
N LYS A 48 -4.93 -123.45 60.86
CA LYS A 48 -5.23 -123.71 62.27
C LYS A 48 -4.93 -125.18 62.60
N LEU A 49 -3.73 -125.43 63.10
CA LEU A 49 -3.31 -126.71 63.69
C LEU A 49 -4.10 -126.96 64.99
N GLU A 50 -4.95 -127.99 64.99
CA GLU A 50 -5.59 -128.55 66.19
C GLU A 50 -4.57 -129.36 67.00
N PHE A 51 -4.24 -128.88 68.20
CA PHE A 51 -3.47 -129.63 69.19
C PHE A 51 -4.44 -130.39 70.11
N THR A 52 -4.36 -131.72 70.07
CA THR A 52 -5.09 -132.65 70.94
C THR A 52 -4.48 -132.67 72.35
N LYS A 53 -5.33 -132.50 73.39
CA LYS A 53 -4.96 -132.64 74.81
C LYS A 53 -5.03 -134.12 75.25
N PRO A 54 -3.98 -134.68 75.88
CA PRO A 54 -4.09 -135.92 76.64
C PRO A 54 -4.73 -135.67 78.00
N ASN A 55 -5.54 -136.65 78.42
CA ASN A 55 -6.30 -136.68 79.66
C ASN A 55 -5.50 -137.54 80.66
N GLU A 56 -4.84 -136.93 81.64
CA GLU A 56 -4.19 -137.63 82.76
C GLU A 56 -4.56 -136.95 84.08
N GLU A 57 -5.23 -137.73 84.91
CA GLU A 57 -5.74 -137.40 86.23
C GLU A 57 -4.60 -137.60 87.23
N ILE A 58 -3.90 -136.51 87.58
CA ILE A 58 -2.80 -136.51 88.55
C ILE A 58 -3.31 -135.98 89.88
N VAL A 59 -3.17 -136.80 90.92
CA VAL A 59 -3.42 -136.45 92.33
C VAL A 59 -2.49 -135.31 92.74
N GLU A 60 -3.07 -134.21 93.19
CA GLU A 60 -2.38 -132.94 93.46
C GLU A 60 -1.41 -133.05 94.66
N SER A 61 -0.10 -132.92 94.40
CA SER A 61 0.92 -132.75 95.42
C SER A 61 0.90 -131.34 96.03
N GLU A 62 1.45 -131.13 97.23
CA GLU A 62 1.57 -129.79 97.85
C GLU A 62 2.29 -128.77 96.93
N GLU A 63 3.23 -129.24 96.11
CA GLU A 63 3.87 -128.44 95.06
C GLU A 63 2.87 -127.94 94.00
N ILE A 64 1.88 -128.75 93.62
CA ILE A 64 0.79 -128.33 92.72
C ILE A 64 -0.06 -127.24 93.37
N THR A 65 -0.24 -127.28 94.70
CA THR A 65 -0.99 -126.24 95.43
C THR A 65 -0.21 -124.92 95.49
N ILE A 66 1.11 -124.98 95.73
CA ILE A 66 2.00 -123.80 95.68
C ILE A 66 2.03 -123.22 94.25
N LEU A 67 2.16 -124.07 93.22
CA LEU A 67 2.13 -123.66 91.82
C LEU A 67 0.78 -123.02 91.45
N LYS A 68 -0.35 -123.57 91.91
CA LYS A 68 -1.67 -122.96 91.70
C LYS A 68 -1.78 -121.59 92.35
N ASN A 69 -1.25 -121.40 93.56
CA ASN A 69 -1.25 -120.10 94.24
C ASN A 69 -0.36 -119.09 93.51
N LEU A 70 0.82 -119.51 93.03
CA LEU A 70 1.69 -118.67 92.21
C LEU A 70 1.02 -118.29 90.88
N ILE A 71 0.40 -119.25 90.19
CA ILE A 71 -0.36 -119.03 88.96
C ILE A 71 -1.52 -118.08 89.20
N ASN A 72 -2.26 -118.22 90.31
CA ASN A 72 -3.34 -117.30 90.67
C ASN A 72 -2.83 -115.88 90.95
N SER A 73 -1.71 -115.73 91.65
CA SER A 73 -1.06 -114.43 91.87
C SER A 73 -0.57 -113.80 90.55
N GLN A 74 0.05 -114.60 89.68
CA GLN A 74 0.50 -114.14 88.35
C GLN A 74 -0.68 -113.77 87.46
N ASN A 75 -1.78 -114.51 87.50
CA ASN A 75 -3.02 -114.18 86.79
C ASN A 75 -3.64 -112.89 87.32
N LEU A 76 -3.65 -112.69 88.65
CA LEU A 76 -4.13 -111.44 89.25
C LEU A 76 -3.27 -110.26 88.78
N GLU A 77 -1.95 -110.38 88.82
CA GLU A 77 -1.03 -109.35 88.31
C GLU A 77 -1.26 -109.09 86.81
N LEU A 78 -1.40 -110.13 85.98
CA LEU A 78 -1.72 -110.00 84.56
C LEU A 78 -3.05 -109.28 84.32
N THR A 79 -4.10 -109.58 85.11
CA THR A 79 -5.37 -108.86 85.00
C THR A 79 -5.24 -107.40 85.41
N GLN A 80 -4.45 -107.09 86.43
CA GLN A 80 -4.16 -105.70 86.82
C GLN A 80 -3.38 -104.98 85.72
N ARG A 81 -2.32 -105.58 85.18
CA ARG A 81 -1.52 -105.04 84.07
C ARG A 81 -2.38 -104.82 82.83
N ASN A 82 -3.33 -105.71 82.54
CA ASN A 82 -4.28 -105.53 81.43
C ASN A 82 -5.22 -104.35 81.68
N ARG A 83 -5.75 -104.17 82.90
CA ARG A 83 -6.55 -102.97 83.25
C ARG A 83 -5.73 -101.69 83.14
N GLU A 84 -4.48 -101.69 83.59
CA GLU A 84 -3.55 -100.56 83.45
C GLU A 84 -3.29 -100.25 81.98
N LYS A 85 -3.05 -101.29 81.15
CA LYS A 85 -2.88 -101.16 79.71
C LYS A 85 -4.12 -100.56 79.03
N GLU A 86 -5.32 -101.04 79.37
CA GLU A 86 -6.59 -100.49 78.86
C GLU A 86 -6.79 -99.04 79.29
N SER A 87 -6.47 -98.71 80.54
CA SER A 87 -6.53 -97.33 81.05
C SER A 87 -5.55 -96.41 80.32
N LEU A 88 -4.32 -96.86 80.09
CA LEU A 88 -3.32 -96.12 79.32
C LEU A 88 -3.73 -95.98 77.85
N GLN A 89 -4.27 -97.04 77.25
CA GLN A 89 -4.78 -97.00 75.87
C GLN A 89 -5.93 -96.00 75.73
N LYS A 90 -6.84 -95.94 76.69
CA LYS A 90 -7.91 -94.93 76.74
C LYS A 90 -7.33 -93.52 76.84
N LYS A 91 -6.36 -93.28 77.74
CA LYS A 91 -5.68 -91.98 77.86
C LYS A 91 -4.97 -91.56 76.57
N VAL A 92 -4.34 -92.50 75.87
CA VAL A 92 -3.70 -92.24 74.57
C VAL A 92 -4.74 -91.86 73.52
N MET A 93 -5.90 -92.52 73.49
CA MET A 93 -7.00 -92.15 72.60
C MET A 93 -7.54 -90.75 72.91
N ASP A 94 -7.77 -90.43 74.19
CA ASP A 94 -8.26 -89.11 74.63
C ASP A 94 -7.25 -87.99 74.30
N LEU A 95 -5.94 -88.22 74.51
CA LEU A 95 -4.91 -87.26 74.11
C LEU A 95 -4.82 -87.10 72.59
N ASN A 96 -5.05 -88.17 71.83
CA ASN A 96 -5.03 -88.10 70.37
C ASN A 96 -6.23 -87.31 69.82
N THR A 97 -7.41 -87.43 70.43
CA THR A 97 -8.57 -86.60 70.05
C THR A 97 -8.35 -85.13 70.44
N GLU A 98 -7.77 -84.84 71.61
CA GLU A 98 -7.35 -83.49 71.98
C GLU A 98 -6.32 -82.90 71.00
N LEU A 99 -5.32 -83.69 70.58
CA LEU A 99 -4.35 -83.23 69.58
C LEU A 99 -4.99 -82.95 68.21
N VAL A 100 -5.94 -83.78 67.78
CA VAL A 100 -6.68 -83.54 66.52
C VAL A 100 -7.50 -82.27 66.61
N THR A 101 -8.25 -82.07 67.70
CA THR A 101 -9.08 -80.86 67.89
C THR A 101 -8.24 -79.59 68.00
N LEU A 102 -7.10 -79.63 68.70
CA LEU A 102 -6.16 -78.50 68.75
C LEU A 102 -5.55 -78.21 67.38
N LYS A 103 -5.21 -79.25 66.60
CA LYS A 103 -4.68 -79.09 65.26
C LYS A 103 -5.70 -78.45 64.32
N GLU A 104 -6.96 -78.88 64.39
CA GLU A 104 -8.07 -78.30 63.62
C GLU A 104 -8.29 -76.83 64.01
N SER A 105 -8.37 -76.54 65.31
CA SER A 105 -8.53 -75.16 65.81
C SER A 105 -7.37 -74.24 65.42
N LEU A 106 -6.13 -74.72 65.51
CA LEU A 106 -4.95 -73.95 65.09
C LEU A 106 -4.96 -73.71 63.58
N ASN A 107 -5.34 -74.71 62.79
CA ASN A 107 -5.42 -74.59 61.34
C ASN A 107 -6.49 -73.58 60.91
N ASP A 108 -7.66 -73.58 61.56
CA ASP A 108 -8.72 -72.60 61.32
C ASP A 108 -8.26 -71.19 61.72
N SER A 109 -7.59 -71.04 62.87
CA SER A 109 -7.05 -69.75 63.30
C SER A 109 -6.00 -69.19 62.34
N ILE A 110 -5.08 -70.03 61.84
CA ILE A 110 -4.08 -69.63 60.85
C ILE A 110 -4.77 -69.24 59.53
N LYS A 111 -5.77 -70.03 59.10
CA LYS A 111 -6.53 -69.76 57.88
C LYS A 111 -7.25 -68.42 57.97
N ASP A 112 -7.92 -68.12 59.08
CA ASP A 112 -8.60 -66.84 59.31
C ASP A 112 -7.61 -65.67 59.33
N GLN A 113 -6.44 -65.85 59.96
CA GLN A 113 -5.40 -64.82 59.96
C GLN A 113 -4.89 -64.53 58.53
N VAL A 114 -4.70 -65.57 57.72
CA VAL A 114 -4.30 -65.42 56.31
C VAL A 114 -5.40 -64.73 55.51
N ILE A 115 -6.67 -65.15 55.68
CA ILE A 115 -7.83 -64.53 55.02
C ILE A 115 -7.95 -63.05 55.37
N MET A 116 -7.81 -62.69 56.65
CA MET A 116 -7.88 -61.28 57.06
C MET A 116 -6.73 -60.45 56.47
N LYS A 117 -5.50 -60.99 56.45
CA LYS A 117 -4.36 -60.28 55.85
C LYS A 117 -4.52 -60.09 54.35
N THR A 118 -5.00 -61.11 53.62
CA THR A 118 -5.23 -61.02 52.18
C THR A 118 -6.39 -60.08 51.86
N GLN A 119 -7.47 -60.10 52.65
CA GLN A 119 -8.60 -59.20 52.49
C GLN A 119 -8.22 -57.74 52.74
N ASN A 120 -7.43 -57.45 53.78
CA ASN A 120 -6.92 -56.10 54.04
C ASN A 120 -6.00 -55.62 52.91
N SER A 121 -5.10 -56.48 52.43
CA SER A 121 -4.24 -56.15 51.28
C SER A 121 -5.05 -55.90 50.00
N LEU A 122 -6.13 -56.66 49.78
CA LEU A 122 -7.01 -56.48 48.63
C LEU A 122 -7.79 -55.16 48.72
N ASN A 123 -8.32 -54.82 49.89
CA ASN A 123 -9.03 -53.55 50.11
C ASN A 123 -8.11 -52.35 49.85
N ASN A 124 -6.87 -52.38 50.34
CA ASN A 124 -5.89 -51.32 50.05
C ASN A 124 -5.63 -51.17 48.54
N LEU A 125 -5.51 -52.30 47.82
CA LEU A 125 -5.30 -52.28 46.37
C LEU A 125 -6.52 -51.72 45.62
N ILE A 126 -7.73 -52.03 46.07
CA ILE A 126 -8.98 -51.47 45.51
C ILE A 126 -9.03 -49.95 45.73
N GLU A 127 -8.67 -49.48 46.93
CA GLU A 127 -8.60 -48.05 47.23
C GLU A 127 -7.56 -47.33 46.35
N ASP A 128 -6.36 -47.90 46.21
CA ASP A 128 -5.31 -47.34 45.36
C ASP A 128 -5.72 -47.32 43.88
N TYR A 129 -6.40 -48.37 43.41
CA TYR A 129 -6.95 -48.40 42.05
C TYR A 129 -8.00 -47.29 41.85
N GLY A 130 -8.91 -47.09 42.81
CA GLY A 130 -9.90 -46.01 42.76
C GLY A 130 -9.25 -44.62 42.75
N ARG A 131 -8.16 -44.41 43.51
CA ARG A 131 -7.39 -43.16 43.46
C ARG A 131 -6.74 -42.94 42.08
N LEU A 132 -6.12 -43.98 41.52
CA LEU A 132 -5.51 -43.91 40.20
C LEU A 132 -6.53 -43.67 39.08
N GLU A 133 -7.71 -44.28 39.17
CA GLU A 133 -8.80 -44.06 38.23
C GLU A 133 -9.29 -42.60 38.26
N ASN A 134 -9.46 -42.03 39.45
CA ASN A 134 -9.80 -40.61 39.62
C ASN A 134 -8.72 -39.67 39.06
N ILE A 135 -7.44 -39.97 39.31
CA ILE A 135 -6.32 -39.19 38.74
C ILE A 135 -6.34 -39.28 37.22
N ASN A 136 -6.54 -40.47 36.65
CA ASN A 136 -6.63 -40.66 35.20
C ASN A 136 -7.81 -39.91 34.59
N LYS A 137 -8.96 -39.88 35.26
CA LYS A 137 -10.12 -39.08 34.83
C LYS A 137 -9.79 -37.59 34.81
N ASN A 138 -9.23 -37.06 35.90
CA ASN A 138 -8.83 -35.66 36.00
C ASN A 138 -7.77 -35.27 34.95
N LEU A 139 -6.83 -36.16 34.64
CA LEU A 139 -5.83 -35.92 33.60
C LEU A 139 -6.46 -35.90 32.20
N LYS A 140 -7.44 -36.77 31.92
CA LYS A 140 -8.20 -36.74 30.66
C LYS A 140 -8.98 -35.43 30.51
N ASP A 141 -9.64 -34.98 31.56
CA ASP A 141 -10.39 -33.73 31.55
C ASP A 141 -9.45 -32.53 31.26
N LYS A 142 -8.28 -32.49 31.91
CA LYS A 142 -7.24 -31.48 31.63
C LYS A 142 -6.69 -31.53 30.20
N ILE A 143 -6.54 -32.72 29.61
CA ILE A 143 -6.12 -32.86 28.21
C ILE A 143 -7.15 -32.21 27.29
N VAL A 144 -8.44 -32.46 27.52
CA VAL A 144 -9.53 -31.85 26.75
C VAL A 144 -9.53 -30.32 26.92
N GLU A 145 -9.35 -29.82 28.15
CA GLU A 145 -9.21 -28.38 28.40
C GLU A 145 -8.06 -27.77 27.58
N PHE A 146 -6.87 -28.37 27.61
CA PHE A 146 -5.73 -27.90 26.83
C PHE A 146 -5.91 -28.02 25.31
N GLU A 147 -6.64 -29.04 24.83
CA GLU A 147 -6.99 -29.15 23.41
C GLU A 147 -7.91 -28.01 22.98
N THR A 148 -8.93 -27.68 23.77
CA THR A 148 -9.83 -26.56 23.49
C THR A 148 -9.12 -25.20 23.52
N GLU A 149 -8.22 -24.99 24.49
CA GLU A 149 -7.41 -23.76 24.57
C GLU A 149 -6.49 -23.63 23.35
N ASN A 150 -5.85 -24.72 22.91
CA ASN A 150 -5.02 -24.71 21.71
C ASN A 150 -5.80 -24.38 20.44
N ASP A 151 -7.04 -24.85 20.32
CA ASP A 151 -7.88 -24.51 19.17
C ASP A 151 -8.30 -23.03 19.18
N LEU A 152 -8.63 -22.47 20.34
CA LEU A 152 -8.89 -21.03 20.49
C LEU A 152 -7.66 -20.17 20.14
N LEU A 153 -6.47 -20.59 20.57
CA LEU A 153 -5.21 -19.92 20.23
C LEU A 153 -4.90 -20.01 18.73
N ARG A 154 -5.18 -21.15 18.08
CA ARG A 154 -5.04 -21.29 16.62
C ARG A 154 -5.99 -20.36 15.87
N ASP A 155 -7.23 -20.25 16.30
CA ASP A 155 -8.20 -19.35 15.65
C ASP A 155 -7.82 -17.88 15.87
N SER A 156 -7.36 -17.53 17.06
CA SER A 156 -6.78 -16.20 17.35
C SER A 156 -5.55 -15.91 16.49
N ALA A 157 -4.70 -16.90 16.22
CA ALA A 157 -3.56 -16.73 15.31
C ALA A 157 -4.00 -16.52 13.85
N LYS A 158 -5.09 -17.17 13.40
CA LYS A 158 -5.66 -16.95 12.06
C LYS A 158 -6.24 -15.54 11.93
N THR A 159 -6.97 -15.04 12.93
CA THR A 159 -7.51 -13.67 12.90
C THR A 159 -6.40 -12.63 12.87
N LEU A 160 -5.37 -12.77 13.73
CA LEU A 160 -4.20 -11.90 13.71
C LEU A 160 -3.47 -11.90 12.36
N LYS A 161 -3.42 -13.04 11.66
CA LYS A 161 -2.84 -13.12 10.31
C LYS A 161 -3.65 -12.33 9.28
N ILE A 162 -4.97 -12.37 9.36
CA ILE A 162 -5.86 -11.57 8.51
C ILE A 162 -5.67 -10.08 8.81
N ASP A 163 -5.64 -9.69 10.09
CA ASP A 163 -5.42 -8.30 10.49
C ASP A 163 -4.05 -7.78 10.06
N THR A 164 -3.01 -8.60 10.14
CA THR A 164 -1.67 -8.25 9.62
C THR A 164 -1.72 -7.96 8.11
N SER A 165 -2.41 -8.79 7.33
CA SER A 165 -2.60 -8.54 5.89
C SER A 165 -3.40 -7.26 5.61
N ASN A 166 -4.39 -6.94 6.45
CA ASN A 166 -5.16 -5.70 6.33
C ASN A 166 -4.29 -4.47 6.63
N VAL A 167 -3.43 -4.55 7.64
CA VAL A 167 -2.46 -3.50 7.97
C VAL A 167 -1.48 -3.28 6.81
N GLU A 168 -0.91 -4.33 6.23
CA GLU A 168 -0.04 -4.24 5.05
C GLU A 168 -0.74 -3.55 3.86
N GLN A 169 -2.03 -3.87 3.63
CA GLN A 169 -2.82 -3.22 2.59
C GLN A 169 -3.05 -1.72 2.88
N LEU A 170 -3.31 -1.36 4.13
CA LEU A 170 -3.46 0.03 4.56
C LEU A 170 -2.15 0.80 4.41
N GLU A 171 -1.01 0.23 4.79
CA GLU A 171 0.32 0.84 4.62
C GLU A 171 0.65 1.10 3.15
N TYR A 172 0.30 0.15 2.27
CA TYR A 172 0.42 0.34 0.82
C TYR A 172 -0.45 1.51 0.32
N SER A 173 -1.70 1.59 0.76
CA SER A 173 -2.60 2.68 0.39
C SER A 173 -2.12 4.05 0.91
N MET A 174 -1.60 4.11 2.13
CA MET A 174 -1.01 5.31 2.72
C MET A 174 0.23 5.75 1.94
N SER A 175 1.09 4.82 1.54
CA SER A 175 2.28 5.13 0.74
C SER A 175 1.91 5.72 -0.63
N ARG A 176 0.85 5.21 -1.25
CA ARG A 176 0.29 5.76 -2.49
C ARG A 176 -0.26 7.17 -2.29
N LEU A 177 -1.04 7.39 -1.23
CA LEU A 177 -1.60 8.71 -0.91
C LEU A 177 -0.51 9.74 -0.60
N LYS A 178 0.53 9.35 0.15
CA LYS A 178 1.70 10.21 0.41
C LYS A 178 2.40 10.64 -0.88
N LYS A 179 2.54 9.73 -1.85
CA LYS A 179 3.10 10.06 -3.16
C LYS A 179 2.21 11.06 -3.92
N GLN A 180 0.90 10.82 -3.95
CA GLN A 180 -0.04 11.75 -4.60
C GLN A 180 -0.03 13.14 -3.96
N LEU A 181 0.10 13.20 -2.63
CA LEU A 181 0.20 14.46 -1.90
C LEU A 181 1.49 15.22 -2.28
N LYS A 182 2.63 14.52 -2.37
CA LYS A 182 3.89 15.11 -2.84
C LYS A 182 3.80 15.63 -4.28
N ASP A 183 3.20 14.85 -5.18
CA ASP A 183 2.99 15.27 -6.58
C ASP A 183 2.11 16.54 -6.64
N LEU A 184 1.06 16.62 -5.80
CA LEU A 184 0.20 17.82 -5.70
C LEU A 184 0.96 19.03 -5.12
N GLU A 185 1.78 18.85 -4.10
CA GLU A 185 2.63 19.91 -3.54
C GLU A 185 3.58 20.48 -4.60
N GLU A 186 4.23 19.61 -5.39
CA GLU A 186 5.10 20.04 -6.49
C GLU A 186 4.32 20.83 -7.56
N THR A 187 3.10 20.39 -7.91
CA THR A 187 2.26 21.16 -8.85
C THR A 187 1.82 22.52 -8.30
N ASN A 188 1.50 22.60 -7.01
CA ASN A 188 1.12 23.86 -6.37
C ASN A 188 2.29 24.84 -6.36
N GLN A 189 3.51 24.37 -6.08
CA GLN A 189 4.72 25.18 -6.15
C GLN A 189 4.96 25.74 -7.57
N MET A 190 4.79 24.92 -8.62
CA MET A 190 4.91 25.38 -10.01
C MET A 190 3.85 26.44 -10.37
N LEU A 191 2.63 26.32 -9.85
CA LEU A 191 1.57 27.32 -10.04
C LEU A 191 1.88 28.62 -9.31
N GLU A 192 2.41 28.56 -8.09
CA GLU A 192 2.85 29.74 -7.34
C GLU A 192 3.97 30.51 -8.07
N GLU A 193 4.98 29.81 -8.60
CA GLU A 193 6.03 30.42 -9.42
C GLU A 193 5.47 31.06 -10.70
N SER A 194 4.49 30.41 -11.33
CA SER A 194 3.82 30.94 -12.52
C SER A 194 3.01 32.20 -12.20
N ASN A 195 2.32 32.23 -11.06
CA ASN A 195 1.59 33.40 -10.57
C ASN A 195 2.54 34.56 -10.26
N LEU A 196 3.70 34.31 -9.66
CA LEU A 196 4.73 35.34 -9.45
C LEU A 196 5.24 35.93 -10.77
N LYS A 197 5.47 35.09 -11.79
CA LYS A 197 5.84 35.55 -13.13
C LYS A 197 4.74 36.41 -13.75
N LEU A 198 3.48 36.01 -13.64
CA LEU A 198 2.35 36.81 -14.15
C LEU A 198 2.24 38.16 -13.43
N LYS A 199 2.42 38.19 -12.11
CA LYS A 199 2.41 39.44 -11.33
C LYS A 199 3.55 40.39 -11.72
N SER A 200 4.73 39.85 -12.07
CA SER A 200 5.82 40.68 -12.60
C SER A 200 5.51 41.26 -13.99
N LYS A 201 4.75 40.52 -14.82
CA LYS A 201 4.29 41.00 -16.13
C LYS A 201 3.19 42.05 -15.99
N GLU A 202 2.30 41.92 -15.01
CA GLU A 202 1.26 42.90 -14.69
C GLU A 202 1.88 44.28 -14.40
N LEU A 203 2.94 44.35 -13.59
CA LEU A 203 3.69 45.59 -13.35
C LEU A 203 4.31 46.18 -14.64
N SER A 204 4.71 45.32 -15.58
CA SER A 204 5.20 45.78 -16.88
C SER A 204 4.07 46.36 -17.74
N VAL A 205 2.86 45.79 -17.67
CA VAL A 205 1.68 46.30 -18.37
C VAL A 205 1.28 47.66 -17.79
N ASP A 206 1.26 47.82 -16.47
CA ASP A 206 0.98 49.11 -15.82
C ASP A 206 1.96 50.22 -16.27
N ASN A 207 3.23 49.87 -16.44
CA ASN A 207 4.23 50.81 -16.96
C ASN A 207 3.97 51.17 -18.43
N LEU A 208 3.61 50.18 -19.26
CA LEU A 208 3.24 50.44 -20.65
C LEU A 208 1.98 51.31 -20.75
N GLU A 209 0.98 51.09 -19.90
CA GLU A 209 -0.24 51.90 -19.85
C GLU A 209 0.05 53.36 -19.46
N LYS A 210 0.92 53.60 -18.47
CA LYS A 210 1.42 54.95 -18.15
C LYS A 210 2.15 55.61 -19.32
N THR A 211 2.98 54.85 -20.05
CA THR A 211 3.65 55.40 -21.24
C THR A 211 2.67 55.73 -22.36
N LEU A 212 1.65 54.90 -22.57
CA LEU A 212 0.57 55.18 -23.53
C LEU A 212 -0.22 56.43 -23.14
N GLN A 213 -0.54 56.59 -21.85
CA GLN A 213 -1.22 57.79 -21.36
C GLN A 213 -0.38 59.05 -21.61
N ASN A 214 0.91 59.02 -21.31
CA ASN A 214 1.83 60.13 -21.58
C ASN A 214 1.92 60.45 -23.08
N LEU A 215 2.04 59.44 -23.95
CA LEU A 215 2.03 59.63 -25.40
C LEU A 215 0.69 60.21 -25.89
N GLY A 216 -0.43 59.80 -25.29
CA GLY A 216 -1.75 60.37 -25.54
C GLY A 216 -1.80 61.87 -25.23
N SER A 217 -1.26 62.29 -24.08
CA SER A 217 -1.15 63.70 -23.71
C SER A 217 -0.27 64.48 -24.70
N ILE A 218 0.92 63.97 -25.04
CA ILE A 218 1.81 64.61 -26.02
C ILE A 218 1.12 64.76 -27.39
N ASN A 219 0.42 63.73 -27.84
CA ASN A 219 -0.29 63.78 -29.13
C ASN A 219 -1.43 64.82 -29.11
N SER A 220 -2.10 65.01 -27.95
CA SER A 220 -3.09 66.07 -27.80
C SER A 220 -2.47 67.47 -27.88
N GLU A 221 -1.31 67.69 -27.24
CA GLU A 221 -0.57 68.95 -27.31
C GLU A 221 -0.11 69.25 -28.74
N LEU A 222 0.45 68.26 -29.44
CA LEU A 222 0.86 68.40 -30.85
C LEU A 222 -0.33 68.70 -31.77
N LYS A 223 -1.51 68.15 -31.48
CA LYS A 223 -2.74 68.45 -32.23
C LYS A 223 -3.19 69.89 -32.03
N GLU A 224 -3.12 70.40 -30.79
CA GLU A 224 -3.39 71.82 -30.51
C GLU A 224 -2.37 72.74 -31.18
N GLU A 225 -1.07 72.40 -31.12
CA GLU A 225 -0.03 73.18 -31.78
C GLU A 225 -0.23 73.21 -33.30
N ASN A 226 -0.55 72.07 -33.93
CA ASN A 226 -0.89 72.02 -35.35
C ASN A 226 -2.10 72.89 -35.69
N GLN A 227 -3.14 72.91 -34.85
CA GLN A 227 -4.27 73.82 -35.03
C GLN A 227 -3.85 75.29 -34.92
N ARG A 228 -2.98 75.65 -33.97
CA ARG A 228 -2.43 77.01 -33.84
C ARG A 228 -1.56 77.40 -35.03
N LEU A 229 -0.81 76.46 -35.61
CA LEU A 229 -0.01 76.70 -36.81
C LEU A 229 -0.89 76.89 -38.05
N LEU A 230 -1.98 76.11 -38.17
CA LEU A 230 -2.97 76.30 -39.24
C LEU A 230 -3.61 77.68 -39.17
N THR A 231 -4.06 78.13 -38.00
CA THR A 231 -4.65 79.48 -37.86
C THR A 231 -3.63 80.57 -38.19
N LYS A 232 -2.36 80.42 -37.76
CA LYS A 232 -1.28 81.33 -38.16
C LYS A 232 -1.04 81.35 -39.66
N LEU A 233 -1.06 80.19 -40.31
CA LEU A 233 -0.91 80.09 -41.76
C LEU A 233 -2.02 80.88 -42.48
N ASP A 234 -3.26 80.76 -42.02
CA ASP A 234 -4.38 81.46 -42.62
C ASP A 234 -4.32 82.97 -42.37
N THR A 235 -3.84 83.43 -41.21
CA THR A 235 -3.56 84.86 -40.98
C THR A 235 -2.47 85.38 -41.91
N LEU A 236 -1.38 84.64 -42.12
CA LEU A 236 -0.31 85.02 -43.03
C LEU A 236 -0.77 85.06 -44.49
N LYS A 237 -1.65 84.14 -44.90
CA LYS A 237 -2.27 84.19 -46.24
C LYS A 237 -3.12 85.46 -46.41
N ALA A 238 -3.89 85.84 -45.39
CA ALA A 238 -4.69 87.07 -45.41
C ALA A 238 -3.80 88.32 -45.48
N GLU A 239 -2.72 88.38 -44.70
CA GLU A 239 -1.73 89.45 -44.76
C GLU A 239 -1.05 89.53 -46.13
N TRP A 240 -0.69 88.38 -46.71
CA TRP A 240 -0.10 88.29 -48.05
C TRP A 240 -1.07 88.79 -49.14
N PHE A 241 -2.37 88.49 -48.99
CA PHE A 241 -3.42 89.00 -49.88
C PHE A 241 -3.56 90.54 -49.81
N GLU A 242 -3.50 91.11 -48.60
CA GLU A 242 -3.50 92.56 -48.44
C GLU A 242 -2.22 93.21 -48.98
N LEU A 243 -1.06 92.57 -48.81
CA LEU A 243 0.19 93.01 -49.41
C LEU A 243 0.12 93.02 -50.95
N THR A 244 -0.41 91.98 -51.58
CA THR A 244 -0.58 91.94 -53.05
C THR A 244 -1.55 93.02 -53.54
N LYS A 245 -2.60 93.33 -52.77
CA LYS A 245 -3.50 94.46 -53.06
C LYS A 245 -2.81 95.82 -52.94
N LEU A 246 -1.95 96.01 -51.94
CA LEU A 246 -1.13 97.21 -51.79
C LEU A 246 -0.09 97.32 -52.92
N GLU A 247 0.52 96.21 -53.32
CA GLU A 247 1.47 96.15 -54.43
C GLU A 247 0.79 96.53 -55.77
N ALA A 248 -0.43 96.03 -56.02
CA ALA A 248 -1.23 96.44 -57.17
C ALA A 248 -1.57 97.94 -57.16
N LYS A 249 -1.94 98.50 -56.00
CA LYS A 249 -2.15 99.95 -55.83
C LYS A 249 -0.86 100.74 -56.09
N SER A 250 0.27 100.29 -55.55
CA SER A 250 1.58 100.91 -55.76
C SER A 250 1.93 100.91 -57.25
N SER A 251 1.74 99.78 -57.94
CA SER A 251 1.95 99.67 -59.39
C SER A 251 1.05 100.63 -60.18
N ASN A 252 -0.21 100.79 -59.78
CA ASN A 252 -1.13 101.75 -60.40
C ASN A 252 -0.69 103.21 -60.17
N LEU A 253 -0.32 103.55 -58.93
CA LEU A 253 0.23 104.88 -58.61
C LEU A 253 1.52 105.15 -59.38
N GLU A 254 2.39 104.16 -59.54
CA GLU A 254 3.61 104.28 -60.33
C GLU A 254 3.31 104.56 -61.80
N LYS A 255 2.29 103.89 -62.38
CA LYS A 255 1.78 104.21 -63.73
C LYS A 255 1.23 105.65 -63.81
N GLN A 256 0.45 106.09 -62.81
CA GLN A 256 -0.06 107.47 -62.75
C GLN A 256 1.06 108.51 -62.64
N VAL A 257 2.08 108.25 -61.84
CA VAL A 257 3.26 109.12 -61.74
C VAL A 257 3.98 109.17 -63.08
N GLN A 258 4.08 108.06 -63.82
CA GLN A 258 4.66 108.05 -65.16
C GLN A 258 3.81 108.85 -66.17
N THR A 259 2.48 108.76 -66.12
CA THR A 259 1.61 109.57 -67.00
C THR A 259 1.71 111.06 -66.66
N LEU A 260 1.65 111.42 -65.37
CA LEU A 260 1.83 112.81 -64.92
C LEU A 260 3.21 113.34 -65.28
N LYS A 261 4.27 112.53 -65.19
CA LYS A 261 5.61 112.92 -65.66
C LYS A 261 5.63 113.21 -67.16
N LYS A 262 4.95 112.40 -67.98
CA LYS A 262 4.82 112.67 -69.42
C LYS A 262 4.03 113.94 -69.69
N GLU A 263 2.89 114.13 -69.04
CA GLU A 263 2.07 115.34 -69.17
C GLU A 263 2.83 116.60 -68.73
N ASN A 264 3.59 116.53 -67.64
CA ASN A 264 4.40 117.64 -67.16
C ASN A 264 5.56 117.96 -68.13
N GLU A 265 6.13 116.93 -68.77
CA GLU A 265 7.10 117.12 -69.86
C GLU A 265 6.45 117.76 -71.10
N GLU A 266 5.23 117.36 -71.47
CA GLU A 266 4.47 117.99 -72.55
C GLU A 266 4.10 119.45 -72.22
N LEU A 267 3.72 119.73 -70.98
CA LEU A 267 3.47 121.10 -70.50
C LEU A 267 4.75 121.93 -70.53
N ARG A 268 5.90 121.38 -70.11
CA ARG A 268 7.20 122.04 -70.24
C ARG A 268 7.55 122.32 -71.70
N GLN A 269 7.24 121.40 -72.62
CA GLN A 269 7.40 121.62 -74.05
C GLN A 269 6.47 122.75 -74.54
N LYS A 270 5.21 122.78 -74.10
CA LYS A 270 4.26 123.86 -74.41
C LYS A 270 4.71 125.21 -73.83
N ASP A 271 5.20 125.25 -72.60
CA ASP A 271 5.77 126.44 -71.98
C ASP A 271 7.02 126.91 -72.72
N ALA A 272 7.88 125.99 -73.16
CA ALA A 272 9.02 126.32 -74.02
C ALA A 272 8.55 126.93 -75.36
N ILE A 273 7.47 126.41 -75.95
CA ILE A 273 6.85 126.96 -77.16
C ILE A 273 6.22 128.33 -76.90
N LEU A 274 5.56 128.53 -75.76
CA LEU A 274 4.97 129.80 -75.37
C LEU A 274 6.04 130.85 -75.08
N LEU A 275 7.11 130.48 -74.38
CA LEU A 275 8.30 131.32 -74.17
C LEU A 275 8.93 131.69 -75.51
N ALA A 276 9.10 130.74 -76.43
CA ALA A 276 9.58 131.02 -77.77
C ALA A 276 8.64 131.99 -78.53
N LYS A 277 7.31 131.81 -78.43
CA LYS A 277 6.33 132.76 -78.99
C LYS A 277 6.39 134.13 -78.32
N THR A 278 6.61 134.19 -77.01
CA THR A 278 6.68 135.44 -76.23
C THR A 278 7.95 136.20 -76.58
N ILE A 279 9.08 135.51 -76.73
CA ILE A 279 10.32 136.09 -77.25
C ILE A 279 10.08 136.64 -78.66
N ASN A 280 9.36 135.92 -79.52
CA ASN A 280 9.01 136.37 -80.88
C ASN A 280 8.06 137.60 -80.89
N ILE A 281 7.15 137.70 -79.91
CA ILE A 281 6.25 138.87 -79.73
C ILE A 281 7.01 140.05 -79.12
N MET A 282 7.97 139.81 -78.21
CA MET A 282 8.82 140.84 -77.62
C MET A 282 9.86 141.39 -78.61
N GLU A 283 10.27 140.61 -79.61
CA GLU A 283 11.13 141.06 -80.70
C GLU A 283 10.45 142.02 -81.70
N SER A 284 9.11 142.16 -81.67
CA SER A 284 8.36 143.00 -82.62
C SER A 284 7.90 144.37 -82.10
N HIS A 285 8.12 144.73 -80.84
CA HIS A 285 7.86 146.09 -80.33
C HIS A 285 9.00 146.64 -79.47
N SER A 286 9.84 147.43 -80.12
CA SER A 286 10.83 148.32 -79.52
C SER A 286 10.21 149.67 -79.15
N LYS A 287 10.29 150.06 -77.87
CA LYS A 287 10.71 151.38 -77.34
C LYS A 287 10.12 151.70 -75.95
N GLU A 288 11.06 151.94 -75.02
CA GLU A 288 11.04 152.95 -73.94
C GLU A 288 10.34 152.72 -72.57
N PRO A 289 10.82 153.39 -71.48
CA PRO A 289 11.05 152.77 -70.15
C PRO A 289 10.36 153.47 -68.94
N ASN A 290 10.70 153.00 -67.71
CA ASN A 290 10.43 153.54 -66.34
C ASN A 290 9.02 153.24 -65.74
N LYS A 291 8.77 153.00 -64.42
CA LYS A 291 9.54 152.87 -63.16
C LYS A 291 8.59 152.28 -62.06
N ILE A 292 9.10 151.32 -61.26
CA ILE A 292 9.01 151.14 -59.79
C ILE A 292 7.64 151.15 -59.06
N ALA A 293 7.27 150.02 -58.43
CA ALA A 293 6.96 149.91 -56.99
C ALA A 293 6.83 148.43 -56.53
N GLU A 294 7.39 148.12 -55.36
CA GLU A 294 7.71 146.79 -54.82
C GLU A 294 6.67 146.22 -53.82
N SER A 295 6.45 144.89 -53.91
CA SER A 295 6.15 143.91 -52.84
C SER A 295 4.79 143.92 -52.09
N PRO A 296 4.39 142.85 -51.37
CA PRO A 296 4.94 141.49 -51.30
C PRO A 296 3.92 140.35 -51.49
N ILE A 297 4.54 139.18 -51.60
CA ILE A 297 4.09 137.79 -51.75
C ILE A 297 3.11 137.31 -50.67
N SER A 298 2.04 136.63 -51.08
CA SER A 298 1.38 135.54 -50.36
C SER A 298 1.00 134.47 -51.38
N THR A 299 1.69 133.35 -51.31
CA THR A 299 1.65 132.17 -52.18
C THR A 299 0.44 131.26 -51.93
N GLU A 300 0.09 130.50 -52.99
CA GLU A 300 -0.90 129.41 -53.13
C GLU A 300 -2.38 129.76 -52.82
N SER A 301 -3.21 130.13 -53.80
CA SER A 301 -3.76 129.35 -54.94
C SER A 301 -4.55 128.10 -54.50
N LEU A 302 -5.88 128.12 -54.54
CA LEU A 302 -6.72 127.87 -55.75
C LEU A 302 -6.47 126.44 -56.25
N ILE A 303 -7.47 125.54 -56.17
CA ILE A 303 -8.34 125.06 -57.27
C ILE A 303 -8.46 123.54 -56.99
N GLU A 304 -9.53 122.79 -57.18
CA GLU A 304 -10.90 122.92 -57.70
C GLU A 304 -11.59 121.61 -57.22
N GLU A 305 -12.88 121.59 -56.92
CA GLU A 305 -13.91 121.23 -57.90
C GLU A 305 -13.68 119.80 -58.44
N ARG A 306 -14.44 118.83 -57.90
CA ARG A 306 -15.62 118.26 -58.59
C ARG A 306 -15.20 117.18 -59.59
N GLU A 307 -15.68 115.96 -59.40
CA GLU A 307 -16.56 115.35 -60.40
C GLU A 307 -17.15 114.02 -59.91
N ARG A 308 -18.44 113.90 -60.20
CA ARG A 308 -19.17 112.64 -60.34
C ARG A 308 -18.98 112.18 -61.79
N MET A 309 -18.82 110.89 -61.99
CA MET A 309 -19.42 110.03 -63.03
C MET A 309 -18.65 108.70 -62.99
N GLU A 310 -19.26 107.55 -62.67
CA GLU A 310 -20.09 106.68 -63.53
C GLU A 310 -19.31 105.99 -64.67
N VAL A 311 -19.80 104.80 -65.07
CA VAL A 311 -19.32 103.82 -66.10
C VAL A 311 -18.49 102.67 -65.48
N VAL A 312 -19.01 101.44 -65.26
CA VAL A 312 -19.58 100.39 -66.15
C VAL A 312 -18.51 99.45 -66.75
N GLU A 313 -18.71 98.16 -66.40
CA GLU A 313 -18.35 96.91 -67.10
C GLU A 313 -16.94 96.27 -67.08
N GLN A 314 -17.02 94.94 -67.00
CA GLN A 314 -16.05 93.87 -67.32
C GLN A 314 -15.00 93.51 -66.25
N THR A 315 -15.24 92.41 -65.54
CA THR A 315 -14.78 91.09 -66.02
C THR A 315 -15.26 89.95 -65.11
N GLU A 316 -16.07 89.06 -65.69
CA GLU A 316 -16.13 87.66 -65.28
C GLU A 316 -14.73 87.04 -65.32
N ILE A 317 -14.44 86.15 -64.38
CA ILE A 317 -13.40 85.10 -64.32
C ILE A 317 -12.84 85.07 -62.88
N ILE A 318 -13.35 84.13 -62.08
CA ILE A 318 -12.66 83.21 -61.15
C ILE A 318 -13.78 82.56 -60.32
N ASP A 319 -14.37 81.51 -60.89
CA ASP A 319 -15.32 80.61 -60.23
C ASP A 319 -14.83 79.16 -60.44
N THR A 320 -13.51 78.95 -60.38
CA THR A 320 -12.90 77.69 -60.84
C THR A 320 -11.72 77.21 -60.00
N ILE A 321 -11.74 77.43 -58.67
CA ILE A 321 -10.80 76.75 -57.75
C ILE A 321 -11.45 76.44 -56.38
N GLU A 322 -12.71 76.02 -56.35
CA GLU A 322 -13.35 75.57 -55.09
C GLU A 322 -14.02 74.19 -55.18
N GLU A 323 -13.76 73.46 -56.27
CA GLU A 323 -14.30 72.11 -56.51
C GLU A 323 -13.16 71.08 -56.67
N ARG A 324 -12.26 70.99 -55.67
CA ARG A 324 -11.23 69.93 -55.65
C ARG A 324 -10.73 69.48 -54.27
N LEU A 325 -11.56 69.56 -53.22
CA LEU A 325 -11.19 69.03 -51.90
C LEU A 325 -12.29 68.21 -51.20
N GLU A 326 -13.22 67.62 -51.95
CA GLU A 326 -14.34 66.86 -51.36
C GLU A 326 -14.49 65.41 -51.85
N LEU A 327 -13.38 64.80 -52.28
CA LEU A 327 -13.32 63.36 -52.64
C LEU A 327 -12.11 62.69 -52.00
N GLN A 328 -12.09 62.58 -50.67
CA GLN A 328 -11.22 61.61 -49.98
C GLN A 328 -11.66 61.28 -48.54
N LYS A 329 -12.94 60.99 -48.34
CA LYS A 329 -13.41 60.28 -47.15
C LYS A 329 -14.54 59.36 -47.57
N ASP A 330 -14.17 58.15 -47.97
CA ASP A 330 -14.92 56.91 -47.81
C ASP A 330 -14.15 55.79 -48.51
N LEU A 331 -14.22 54.57 -47.94
CA LEU A 331 -13.45 53.35 -48.24
C LEU A 331 -12.09 53.23 -47.53
N ILE A 332 -12.11 52.76 -46.27
CA ILE A 332 -11.40 51.53 -45.86
C ILE A 332 -12.26 50.83 -44.78
N THR A 333 -13.24 50.06 -45.22
CA THR A 333 -13.77 48.88 -44.52
C THR A 333 -13.42 47.70 -45.40
N THR A 334 -12.46 46.88 -44.98
CA THR A 334 -12.31 45.52 -45.49
C THR A 334 -11.93 44.61 -44.33
N ASP A 335 -12.92 43.81 -43.97
CA ASP A 335 -12.78 42.52 -43.31
C ASP A 335 -11.67 41.71 -44.00
N ILE A 336 -10.76 41.17 -43.19
CA ILE A 336 -9.92 40.03 -43.58
C ILE A 336 -10.10 38.97 -42.49
N LEU A 337 -11.14 38.17 -42.68
CA LEU A 337 -11.15 36.76 -42.30
C LEU A 337 -10.68 36.00 -43.54
N THR A 338 -9.53 35.32 -43.46
CA THR A 338 -9.25 34.12 -44.29
C THR A 338 -8.06 33.35 -43.71
N ASP A 339 -8.37 32.15 -43.24
CA ASP A 339 -7.66 30.89 -43.49
C ASP A 339 -6.13 30.83 -43.31
N ALA A 340 -5.71 30.33 -42.15
CA ALA A 340 -4.41 29.69 -41.97
C ALA A 340 -4.59 28.16 -41.88
N ASP A 341 -4.46 27.50 -43.03
CA ASP A 341 -4.32 26.05 -43.13
C ASP A 341 -2.87 25.72 -43.56
N LYS A 342 -2.26 24.79 -42.83
CA LYS A 342 -1.17 23.86 -43.20
C LYS A 342 0.01 24.34 -44.04
N GLU A 343 1.19 24.28 -43.43
CA GLU A 343 2.46 23.65 -43.88
C GLU A 343 3.55 24.17 -42.91
N SER A 344 4.66 23.52 -42.59
CA SER A 344 5.21 22.18 -42.71
C SER A 344 6.46 22.17 -41.78
N LYS A 345 6.94 21.00 -41.39
CA LYS A 345 8.01 20.76 -40.40
C LYS A 345 9.35 21.44 -40.74
N PRO A 346 10.25 21.62 -39.75
CA PRO A 346 11.36 20.66 -39.63
C PRO A 346 11.59 20.22 -38.17
N VAL A 347 11.54 18.92 -37.87
CA VAL A 347 12.73 18.06 -37.65
C VAL A 347 13.76 18.69 -36.70
N GLU A 348 13.53 18.52 -35.40
CA GLU A 348 14.62 18.47 -34.41
C GLU A 348 14.57 17.12 -33.69
N LYS A 349 15.70 16.42 -33.80
CA LYS A 349 16.00 15.18 -33.08
C LYS A 349 16.20 15.52 -31.60
N ASN A 350 15.23 15.18 -30.76
CA ASN A 350 15.46 15.01 -29.33
C ASN A 350 15.48 13.51 -28.98
N LEU A 351 16.69 12.93 -29.13
CA LEU A 351 17.12 11.83 -28.27
C LEU A 351 17.38 12.46 -26.90
N GLU A 352 16.49 12.25 -25.93
CA GLU A 352 16.74 12.26 -24.48
C GLU A 352 15.39 12.48 -23.75
N ASN A 353 14.63 11.40 -23.58
CA ASN A 353 13.78 11.18 -22.39
C ASN A 353 13.06 9.83 -22.48
N GLU A 354 13.83 8.75 -22.36
CA GLU A 354 13.32 7.43 -21.93
C GLU A 354 14.00 7.01 -20.61
N MET A 355 13.89 7.86 -19.60
CA MET A 355 14.15 7.44 -18.22
C MET A 355 12.97 7.78 -17.32
N ALA A 356 12.50 6.74 -16.63
CA ALA A 356 11.58 6.77 -15.49
C ALA A 356 10.07 6.71 -15.76
N LYS A 357 9.63 5.70 -16.54
CA LYS A 357 8.48 4.89 -16.13
C LYS A 357 8.93 3.45 -15.90
N LYS A 358 9.43 3.17 -14.69
CA LYS A 358 9.53 1.78 -14.20
C LYS A 358 8.13 1.32 -13.85
N GLU A 359 7.35 1.00 -14.88
CA GLU A 359 6.31 0.00 -14.74
C GLU A 359 6.99 -1.30 -14.28
N ASN A 360 6.37 -1.99 -13.32
CA ASN A 360 6.74 -3.35 -12.93
C ASN A 360 6.41 -4.32 -14.09
N VAL A 361 7.05 -4.12 -15.25
CA VAL A 361 7.11 -5.09 -16.31
C VAL A 361 7.97 -6.20 -15.74
N THR A 362 7.33 -7.21 -15.15
CA THR A 362 7.96 -8.49 -14.84
C THR A 362 8.55 -8.99 -16.16
N ARG A 363 9.85 -8.72 -16.38
CA ARG A 363 10.56 -9.09 -17.59
C ARG A 363 10.31 -10.58 -17.78
N LYS A 364 9.60 -10.92 -18.86
CA LYS A 364 9.26 -12.31 -19.16
C LYS A 364 10.58 -13.05 -19.27
N LYS A 365 10.76 -14.08 -18.44
CA LYS A 365 11.94 -14.95 -18.48
C LYS A 365 11.88 -15.68 -19.83
N THR A 366 12.74 -15.28 -20.77
CA THR A 366 12.82 -15.86 -22.12
C THR A 366 14.19 -16.50 -22.28
N CYS A 367 14.22 -17.76 -22.73
CA CYS A 367 15.49 -18.44 -22.99
C CYS A 367 16.24 -17.74 -24.14
N PRO A 368 17.52 -17.37 -23.96
CA PRO A 368 18.28 -16.65 -25.00
C PRO A 368 18.64 -17.54 -26.21
N ASN A 369 18.65 -18.86 -26.06
CA ASN A 369 19.03 -19.78 -27.12
C ASN A 369 17.82 -20.19 -27.99
N CYS A 370 16.75 -20.68 -27.36
CA CYS A 370 15.59 -21.21 -28.10
C CYS A 370 14.33 -20.33 -28.03
N GLY A 371 14.40 -19.16 -27.39
CA GLY A 371 13.27 -18.23 -27.28
C GLY A 371 12.09 -18.72 -26.43
N ASN A 372 12.23 -19.83 -25.69
CA ASN A 372 11.15 -20.38 -24.90
C ASN A 372 10.72 -19.40 -23.78
N THR A 373 9.42 -19.10 -23.72
CA THR A 373 8.79 -18.19 -22.76
C THR A 373 7.96 -18.90 -21.70
N ASN A 374 7.80 -20.22 -21.81
CA ASN A 374 6.98 -21.00 -20.89
C ASN A 374 7.70 -21.16 -19.55
N LYS A 375 7.18 -20.51 -18.50
CA LYS A 375 7.74 -20.52 -17.15
C LYS A 375 7.90 -21.93 -16.58
N ALA A 376 7.03 -22.88 -16.92
CA ALA A 376 7.12 -24.26 -16.42
C ALA A 376 8.40 -24.99 -16.89
N TYR A 377 8.95 -24.58 -18.04
CA TYR A 377 10.18 -25.13 -18.61
C TYR A 377 11.43 -24.32 -18.25
N ILE A 378 11.33 -23.25 -17.48
CA ILE A 378 12.50 -22.46 -17.04
C ILE A 378 12.69 -22.72 -15.55
N ARG A 379 13.66 -23.58 -15.23
CA ARG A 379 14.00 -23.90 -13.84
C ARG A 379 15.00 -22.88 -13.30
N GLU A 380 14.77 -22.43 -12.07
CA GLU A 380 15.63 -21.51 -11.35
C GLU A 380 16.42 -22.29 -10.29
N PHE A 381 17.71 -22.04 -10.17
CA PHE A 381 18.59 -22.70 -9.22
C PHE A 381 19.73 -21.77 -8.80
N ASP A 382 20.36 -22.10 -7.67
CA ASP A 382 21.43 -21.30 -7.08
C ASP A 382 22.76 -21.53 -7.81
N ASP A 383 23.37 -20.46 -8.28
CA ASP A 383 24.69 -20.44 -8.88
C ASP A 383 25.78 -20.39 -7.81
N LYS A 384 26.25 -21.58 -7.44
CA LYS A 384 27.31 -21.75 -6.45
C LYS A 384 28.66 -21.13 -6.86
N THR A 385 28.83 -20.77 -8.14
CA THR A 385 30.06 -20.11 -8.61
C THR A 385 30.11 -18.63 -8.26
N LYS A 386 28.94 -18.00 -8.00
CA LYS A 386 28.85 -16.57 -7.70
C LYS A 386 28.12 -16.34 -6.38
N ILE A 387 28.89 -16.02 -5.35
CA ILE A 387 28.38 -15.65 -4.03
C ILE A 387 28.08 -14.14 -4.06
N ILE A 388 26.82 -13.77 -3.77
CA ILE A 388 26.41 -12.37 -3.63
C ILE A 388 26.75 -11.85 -2.23
N TYR A 389 26.51 -12.69 -1.21
CA TYR A 389 26.73 -12.33 0.18
C TYR A 389 27.35 -13.49 0.93
N THR A 390 28.34 -13.21 1.78
CA THR A 390 29.15 -14.25 2.44
C THR A 390 28.52 -14.78 3.72
N TYR A 391 27.77 -13.96 4.46
CA TYR A 391 27.11 -14.38 5.71
C TYR A 391 25.84 -13.56 6.04
N PRO A 392 24.62 -14.14 5.92
CA PRO A 392 24.34 -15.51 5.48
C PRO A 392 24.77 -15.73 4.03
N ARG A 393 25.23 -16.94 3.70
CA ARG A 393 25.76 -17.22 2.36
C ARG A 393 24.63 -17.24 1.32
N ILE A 394 24.58 -16.24 0.44
CA ILE A 394 23.57 -16.10 -0.62
C ILE A 394 24.28 -16.23 -1.98
N TYR A 395 23.78 -17.13 -2.81
CA TYR A 395 24.27 -17.35 -4.17
C TYR A 395 23.44 -16.55 -5.19
N ALA A 396 24.03 -16.24 -6.34
CA ALA A 396 23.28 -15.68 -7.46
C ALA A 396 22.29 -16.71 -8.01
N LYS A 397 21.25 -16.25 -8.70
CA LYS A 397 20.29 -17.13 -9.37
C LYS A 397 20.74 -17.40 -10.80
N MET A 398 20.55 -18.63 -11.25
CA MET A 398 20.75 -19.06 -12.63
C MET A 398 19.50 -19.77 -13.13
N TYR A 399 19.21 -19.61 -14.41
CA TYR A 399 18.08 -20.18 -15.11
C TYR A 399 18.55 -21.25 -16.07
N ARG A 400 17.80 -22.35 -16.18
CA ARG A 400 18.06 -23.42 -17.15
C ARG A 400 16.79 -23.71 -17.92
N CYS A 401 16.91 -23.72 -19.24
CA CYS A 401 15.81 -24.08 -20.12
C CYS A 401 15.68 -25.60 -20.19
N GLY A 402 14.49 -26.12 -19.88
CA GLY A 402 14.16 -27.54 -19.99
C GLY A 402 14.03 -28.04 -21.44
N GLN A 403 13.96 -27.12 -22.42
CA GLN A 403 13.85 -27.48 -23.84
C GLN A 403 15.22 -27.63 -24.51
N CYS A 404 16.12 -26.65 -24.36
CA CYS A 404 17.44 -26.68 -25.02
C CYS A 404 18.62 -26.90 -24.05
N GLY A 405 18.39 -26.91 -22.74
CA GLY A 405 19.42 -27.11 -21.72
C GLY A 405 20.30 -25.89 -21.44
N THR A 406 20.17 -24.79 -22.20
CA THR A 406 20.99 -23.57 -22.00
C THR A 406 20.78 -22.98 -20.61
N GLU A 407 21.89 -22.57 -20.01
CA GLU A 407 21.95 -21.92 -18.69
C GLU A 407 22.30 -20.43 -18.87
N TRP A 408 21.59 -19.54 -18.17
CA TRP A 408 21.84 -18.09 -18.20
C TRP A 408 21.45 -17.43 -16.88
N ARG A 409 21.97 -16.24 -16.62
CA ARG A 409 21.66 -15.46 -15.41
C ARG A 409 20.62 -14.38 -15.67
#